data_AF-A0A9W3CQQ5-F1
#
_entry.id   AF-A0A9W3CQQ5-F1
#
_cell.length_a   1.000
_cell.length_b   1.000
_cell.length_c   1.000
_cell.angle_alpha   90.00
_cell.angle_beta   90.00
_cell.angle_gamma   90.00
#
_symmetry.space_group_name_H-M   'P 1'
#
loop_
_entity.id
_entity.type
_entity.pdbx_description
1 polymer ?
#
loop_
_entity_poly.entity_id
_entity_poly.type
_entity_poly.pdbx_seq_one_letter_code
_entity_poly.pdbx_strand_id
1 'polypeptide(L)'
;MGNSKNRPQVFINFRGKDERQKLLPHLKHHLKDRNTNVFTDDDAVGEPLKNLFKHIRRSRIVIVIFSINYLESEWCLDELVEIRKCLETEKIDFAIPIFYKVKTSHVKQQSGNFGKKFVALQKKHRSSRIRRWKKALRYVAKSIGLTYKKRRSW
;
A
#
# COMPACT_ATOMS: atom_id res chain seq x y z
N MET A 1 27.24 -3.72 -17.80
CA MET A 1 26.32 -4.06 -16.69
C MET A 1 26.27 -2.89 -15.70
N GLY A 2 25.13 -2.21 -15.56
CA GLY A 2 25.00 -1.02 -14.70
C GLY A 2 24.95 -1.38 -13.21
N ASN A 3 25.75 -0.70 -12.41
CA ASN A 3 25.90 -0.90 -10.97
C ASN A 3 24.53 -0.83 -10.24
N SER A 4 24.11 -1.92 -9.60
CA SER A 4 22.77 -2.05 -8.97
C SER A 4 22.57 -1.15 -7.73
N LYS A 5 23.64 -0.50 -7.25
CA LYS A 5 23.65 0.29 -6.00
C LYS A 5 23.01 1.69 -6.10
N ASN A 6 22.73 2.23 -7.30
CA ASN A 6 22.22 3.60 -7.48
C ASN A 6 20.83 3.72 -8.12
N ARG A 7 20.10 2.62 -8.33
CA ARG A 7 18.77 2.69 -8.94
C ARG A 7 17.73 3.21 -7.93
N PRO A 8 16.80 4.11 -8.35
CA PRO A 8 15.67 4.49 -7.51
C PRO A 8 14.90 3.26 -7.04
N GLN A 9 14.46 3.27 -5.79
CA GLN A 9 13.72 2.17 -5.20
C GLN A 9 12.27 2.61 -4.92
N VAL A 10 11.33 1.80 -5.40
CA VAL A 10 9.89 1.93 -5.13
C VAL A 10 9.42 0.72 -4.34
N PHE A 11 8.71 0.98 -3.24
CA PHE A 11 7.96 -0.05 -2.52
C PHE A 11 6.49 -0.03 -2.96
N ILE A 12 5.91 -1.19 -3.25
CA ILE A 12 4.49 -1.32 -3.57
C ILE A 12 3.81 -2.13 -2.48
N ASN A 13 2.99 -1.45 -1.68
CA ASN A 13 2.17 -2.02 -0.64
C ASN A 13 0.76 -2.27 -1.17
N PHE A 14 0.31 -3.52 -1.15
CA PHE A 14 -0.95 -3.92 -1.77
C PHE A 14 -1.43 -5.27 -1.24
N ARG A 15 -2.71 -5.58 -1.47
CA ARG A 15 -3.25 -6.91 -1.21
C ARG A 15 -4.35 -7.25 -2.21
N GLY A 16 -4.45 -8.53 -2.52
CA GLY A 16 -5.56 -9.13 -3.25
C GLY A 16 -5.12 -9.79 -4.55
N LYS A 17 -5.83 -10.86 -4.93
CA LYS A 17 -5.49 -11.69 -6.10
C LYS A 17 -5.66 -10.91 -7.41
N ASP A 18 -6.69 -10.07 -7.48
CA ASP A 18 -7.04 -9.29 -8.67
C ASP A 18 -5.95 -8.25 -8.98
N GLU A 19 -5.37 -7.66 -7.94
CA GLU A 19 -4.25 -6.73 -7.99
C GLU A 19 -2.97 -7.45 -8.41
N ARG A 20 -2.69 -8.64 -7.85
CA ARG A 20 -1.52 -9.48 -8.22
C ARG A 20 -1.52 -9.91 -9.67
N GLN A 21 -2.69 -10.27 -10.21
CA GLN A 21 -2.78 -10.89 -11.53
C GLN A 21 -2.98 -9.89 -12.66
N LYS A 22 -3.46 -8.67 -12.37
CA LYS A 22 -3.79 -7.67 -13.39
C LYS A 22 -2.95 -6.42 -13.26
N LEU A 23 -3.07 -5.69 -12.14
CA LEU A 23 -2.45 -4.37 -12.01
C LEU A 23 -0.94 -4.46 -11.74
N LEU A 24 -0.53 -5.29 -10.78
CA LEU A 24 0.83 -5.34 -10.29
C LEU A 24 1.85 -5.78 -11.35
N PRO A 25 1.60 -6.79 -12.21
CA PRO A 25 2.57 -7.22 -13.21
C PRO A 25 2.92 -6.10 -14.20
N HIS A 26 1.90 -5.39 -14.70
CA HIS A 26 2.11 -4.23 -15.59
C HIS A 26 2.86 -3.10 -14.88
N LEU A 27 2.50 -2.78 -13.64
CA LEU A 27 3.18 -1.74 -12.86
C LEU A 27 4.64 -2.09 -12.58
N LYS A 28 4.93 -3.34 -12.16
CA LYS A 28 6.30 -3.85 -11.95
C LYS A 28 7.09 -3.78 -13.25
N HIS A 29 6.49 -4.20 -14.38
CA HIS A 29 7.16 -4.19 -15.69
C HIS A 29 7.57 -2.78 -16.10
N HIS A 30 6.64 -1.82 -16.13
CA HIS A 30 6.94 -0.45 -16.55
C HIS A 30 7.93 0.28 -15.63
N LEU A 31 7.88 0.05 -14.32
CA LEU A 31 8.88 0.63 -13.40
C LEU A 31 10.28 0.02 -13.64
N LYS A 32 10.38 -1.29 -13.85
CA LYS A 32 11.65 -1.97 -14.12
C LYS A 32 12.25 -1.54 -15.46
N ASP A 33 11.42 -1.38 -16.49
CA ASP A 33 11.81 -0.86 -17.80
C ASP A 33 12.41 0.56 -17.69
N ARG A 34 11.93 1.35 -16.74
CA ARG A 34 12.49 2.66 -16.36
C ARG A 34 13.65 2.58 -15.35
N ASN A 35 14.38 1.46 -15.31
CA ASN A 35 15.53 1.22 -14.42
C ASN A 35 15.26 1.45 -12.92
N THR A 36 14.03 1.22 -12.47
CA THR A 36 13.64 1.36 -11.05
C THR A 36 13.60 0.00 -10.36
N ASN A 37 14.20 -0.09 -9.17
CA ASN A 37 14.09 -1.28 -8.32
C ASN A 37 12.71 -1.30 -7.66
N VAL A 38 11.95 -2.38 -7.88
CA VAL A 38 10.59 -2.52 -7.35
C VAL A 38 10.55 -3.65 -6.34
N PHE A 39 10.14 -3.32 -5.12
CA PHE A 39 9.88 -4.29 -4.04
C PHE A 39 8.40 -4.30 -3.73
N THR A 40 7.86 -5.49 -3.47
CA THR A 40 6.46 -5.69 -3.16
C THR A 40 6.33 -6.59 -1.93
N ASP A 41 5.18 -6.51 -1.23
CA ASP A 41 4.87 -7.38 -0.08
C ASP A 41 5.04 -8.88 -0.43
N ASP A 42 4.74 -9.26 -1.68
CA ASP A 42 4.88 -10.63 -2.19
C ASP A 42 6.34 -11.09 -2.33
N ASP A 43 7.28 -10.16 -2.46
CA ASP A 43 8.71 -10.49 -2.53
C ASP A 43 9.28 -10.77 -1.11
N ALA A 44 8.49 -10.61 -0.05
CA ALA A 44 8.90 -10.79 1.36
C ALA A 44 8.23 -12.00 2.05
N VAL A 45 7.58 -12.90 1.29
CA VAL A 45 6.99 -14.13 1.85
C VAL A 45 8.09 -14.97 2.52
N GLY A 46 8.01 -15.11 3.85
CA GLY A 46 8.98 -15.86 4.65
C GLY A 46 10.10 -15.00 5.26
N GLU A 47 10.16 -13.70 4.99
CA GLU A 47 11.15 -12.81 5.60
C GLU A 47 10.71 -12.26 6.97
N PRO A 48 11.64 -12.06 7.92
CA PRO A 48 11.34 -11.38 9.18
C PRO A 48 10.77 -9.98 8.94
N LEU A 49 9.78 -9.57 9.76
CA LEU A 49 9.17 -8.22 9.76
C LEU A 49 10.21 -7.07 9.68
N LYS A 50 11.39 -7.29 10.27
CA LYS A 50 12.51 -6.35 10.31
C LYS A 50 13.09 -6.04 8.92
N ASN A 51 13.08 -7.01 8.00
CA ASN A 51 13.57 -6.83 6.64
C ASN A 51 12.57 -6.08 5.76
N LEU A 52 11.27 -6.27 5.99
CA LEU A 52 10.26 -5.56 5.20
C LEU A 52 10.25 -4.05 5.49
N PHE A 53 10.36 -3.66 6.76
CA PHE A 53 10.55 -2.26 7.13
C PHE A 53 11.86 -1.69 6.59
N LYS A 54 12.89 -2.51 6.35
CA LYS A 54 14.12 -2.08 5.68
C LYS A 54 13.85 -1.71 4.22
N HIS A 55 13.03 -2.46 3.49
CA HIS A 55 12.66 -2.10 2.12
C HIS A 55 11.83 -0.82 2.06
N ILE A 56 10.87 -0.64 2.96
CA ILE A 56 10.10 0.61 3.07
C ILE A 56 11.05 1.79 3.32
N ARG A 57 11.95 1.68 4.32
CA ARG A 57 12.89 2.76 4.70
C ARG A 57 13.97 3.06 3.67
N ARG A 58 14.28 2.12 2.77
CA ARG A 58 15.23 2.34 1.66
C ARG A 58 14.55 2.90 0.42
N SER A 59 13.22 2.93 0.39
CA SER A 59 12.45 3.46 -0.73
C SER A 59 12.19 4.94 -0.52
N ARG A 60 12.50 5.76 -1.51
CA ARG A 60 12.16 7.19 -1.52
C ARG A 60 10.70 7.43 -1.88
N ILE A 61 10.11 6.52 -2.65
CA ILE A 61 8.73 6.57 -3.10
C ILE A 61 8.02 5.27 -2.73
N VAL A 62 6.79 5.38 -2.24
CA VAL A 62 5.92 4.23 -1.96
C VAL A 62 4.62 4.33 -2.73
N ILE A 63 4.21 3.25 -3.37
CA ILE A 63 2.89 3.11 -3.98
C ILE A 63 2.01 2.29 -3.05
N VAL A 64 0.84 2.82 -2.68
CA VAL A 64 -0.12 2.13 -1.82
C VAL A 64 -1.38 1.84 -2.63
N ILE A 65 -1.64 0.57 -2.93
CA ILE A 65 -2.81 0.17 -3.73
C ILE A 65 -3.95 -0.18 -2.79
N PHE A 66 -4.85 0.77 -2.56
CA PHE A 66 -6.07 0.54 -1.79
C PHE A 66 -7.12 -0.19 -2.63
N SER A 67 -7.60 -1.30 -2.10
CA SER A 67 -8.76 -2.03 -2.59
C SER A 67 -9.60 -2.57 -1.43
N ILE A 68 -10.74 -3.18 -1.73
CA ILE A 68 -11.54 -3.86 -0.69
C ILE A 68 -10.76 -5.01 -0.04
N ASN A 69 -9.84 -5.65 -0.76
CA ASN A 69 -9.05 -6.78 -0.26
C ASN A 69 -7.82 -6.34 0.54
N TYR A 70 -7.48 -5.05 0.50
CA TYR A 70 -6.45 -4.44 1.34
C TYR A 70 -6.63 -4.76 2.84
N LEU A 71 -7.87 -4.80 3.29
CA LEU A 71 -8.23 -5.07 4.69
C LEU A 71 -8.17 -6.57 5.08
N GLU A 72 -7.85 -7.46 4.15
CA GLU A 72 -7.70 -8.90 4.43
C GLU A 72 -6.31 -9.26 4.98
N SER A 73 -5.38 -8.30 4.96
CA SER A 73 -4.02 -8.48 5.44
C SER A 73 -3.74 -7.49 6.56
N GLU A 74 -3.73 -7.98 7.80
CA GLU A 74 -3.26 -7.20 8.95
C GLU A 74 -1.82 -6.70 8.74
N TRP A 75 -1.04 -7.49 8.02
CA TRP A 75 0.32 -7.17 7.62
C TRP A 75 0.35 -5.92 6.73
N CYS A 76 -0.47 -5.85 5.68
CA CYS A 76 -0.54 -4.65 4.83
C CYS A 76 -0.92 -3.39 5.62
N LEU A 77 -1.74 -3.54 6.66
CA LEU A 77 -2.14 -2.44 7.54
C LEU A 77 -1.02 -2.02 8.50
N ASP A 78 -0.21 -2.95 9.00
CA ASP A 78 0.97 -2.64 9.80
C ASP A 78 2.08 -1.99 8.95
N GLU A 79 2.27 -2.43 7.71
CA GLU A 79 3.12 -1.74 6.73
C GLU A 79 2.66 -0.31 6.50
N LEU A 80 1.36 -0.08 6.33
CA LEU A 80 0.80 1.26 6.15
C LEU A 80 1.09 2.17 7.35
N VAL A 81 1.08 1.60 8.56
CA VAL A 81 1.45 2.34 9.77
C VAL A 81 2.91 2.75 9.75
N GLU A 82 3.82 1.90 9.28
CA GLU A 82 5.24 2.25 9.13
C GLU A 82 5.46 3.26 8.00
N ILE A 83 4.77 3.11 6.86
CA ILE A 83 4.80 4.07 5.76
C ILE A 83 4.38 5.45 6.27
N ARG A 84 3.27 5.55 7.02
CA ARG A 84 2.85 6.82 7.64
C ARG A 84 3.96 7.40 8.52
N LYS A 85 4.57 6.61 9.40
CA LYS A 85 5.64 7.10 10.28
C LYS A 85 6.86 7.59 9.48
N CYS A 86 7.22 6.89 8.41
CA CYS A 86 8.36 7.27 7.57
C CYS A 86 8.07 8.55 6.77
N LEU A 87 6.83 8.76 6.32
CA LEU A 87 6.40 10.05 5.73
C LEU A 87 6.43 11.18 6.77
N GLU A 88 5.91 10.93 7.98
CA GLU A 88 5.91 11.92 9.08
C GLU A 88 7.32 12.28 9.58
N THR A 89 8.31 11.43 9.32
CA THR A 89 9.72 11.64 9.71
C THR A 89 10.64 11.91 8.52
N GLU A 90 10.06 12.21 7.35
CA GLU A 90 10.78 12.58 6.12
C GLU A 90 11.80 11.52 5.65
N LYS A 91 11.61 10.26 6.04
CA LYS A 91 12.41 9.12 5.57
C LYS A 91 11.94 8.60 4.20
N ILE A 92 10.70 8.89 3.85
CA ILE A 92 10.10 8.66 2.53
C ILE A 92 9.66 10.02 2.03
N ASP A 93 10.00 10.37 0.78
CA ASP A 93 9.63 11.66 0.21
C ASP A 93 8.13 11.71 -0.10
N PHE A 94 7.62 10.65 -0.76
CA PHE A 94 6.23 10.63 -1.23
C PHE A 94 5.59 9.25 -1.15
N ALA A 95 4.29 9.23 -0.84
CA ALA A 95 3.42 8.09 -1.04
C ALA A 95 2.33 8.40 -2.07
N ILE A 96 2.19 7.51 -3.06
CA ILE A 96 1.22 7.61 -4.15
C ILE A 96 0.11 6.58 -3.90
N PRO A 97 -1.06 6.99 -3.37
CA PRO A 97 -2.18 6.08 -3.22
C PRO A 97 -2.85 5.81 -4.57
N ILE A 98 -3.06 4.53 -4.88
CA ILE A 98 -3.87 4.06 -6.00
C ILE A 98 -5.16 3.47 -5.44
N PHE A 99 -6.30 4.07 -5.78
CA PHE A 99 -7.62 3.62 -5.37
C PHE A 99 -8.19 2.66 -6.42
N TYR A 100 -7.94 1.36 -6.23
CA TYR A 100 -8.33 0.30 -7.16
C TYR A 100 -9.72 -0.24 -6.84
N LYS A 101 -10.70 0.08 -7.70
CA LYS A 101 -12.11 -0.33 -7.58
C LYS A 101 -12.75 0.03 -6.23
N VAL A 102 -12.25 1.08 -5.58
CA VAL A 102 -12.76 1.60 -4.31
C VAL A 102 -12.87 3.13 -4.39
N LYS A 103 -13.86 3.71 -3.71
CA LYS A 103 -13.97 5.17 -3.60
C LYS A 103 -12.94 5.70 -2.62
N THR A 104 -12.26 6.79 -2.99
CA THR A 104 -11.34 7.53 -2.11
C THR A 104 -11.97 7.89 -0.77
N SER A 105 -13.23 8.37 -0.77
CA SER A 105 -13.97 8.71 0.46
C SER A 105 -14.17 7.50 1.37
N HIS A 106 -14.47 6.33 0.81
CA HIS A 106 -14.63 5.09 1.58
C HIS A 106 -13.34 4.66 2.27
N VAL A 107 -12.18 4.87 1.63
CA VAL A 107 -10.89 4.60 2.27
C VAL A 107 -10.58 5.65 3.34
N LYS A 108 -10.73 6.95 3.04
CA LYS A 108 -10.43 8.07 3.95
C LYS A 108 -11.26 8.03 5.24
N GLN A 109 -12.54 7.71 5.12
CA GLN A 109 -13.52 7.72 6.21
C GLN A 109 -13.76 6.32 6.78
N GLN A 110 -13.19 5.28 6.16
CA GLN A 110 -13.48 3.88 6.48
C GLN A 110 -15.00 3.61 6.44
N SER A 111 -15.62 3.98 5.32
CA SER A 111 -17.08 3.90 5.09
C SER A 111 -17.43 3.01 3.89
N GLY A 112 -18.73 2.82 3.64
CA GLY A 112 -19.22 1.91 2.58
C GLY A 112 -18.73 0.47 2.76
N ASN A 113 -18.53 -0.27 1.66
CA ASN A 113 -18.06 -1.66 1.72
C ASN A 113 -16.65 -1.81 2.30
N PHE A 114 -15.79 -0.81 2.12
CA PHE A 114 -14.48 -0.78 2.76
C PHE A 114 -14.63 -0.69 4.28
N GLY A 115 -15.48 0.23 4.75
CA GLY A 115 -15.83 0.38 6.16
C GLY A 115 -16.42 -0.88 6.79
N LYS A 116 -17.31 -1.59 6.09
CA LYS A 116 -17.87 -2.86 6.57
C LYS A 116 -16.79 -3.90 6.89
N LYS A 117 -15.80 -4.07 6.00
CA LYS A 117 -14.64 -4.93 6.27
C LYS A 117 -13.77 -4.38 7.41
N PHE A 118 -13.61 -3.06 7.51
CA PHE A 118 -12.84 -2.46 8.60
C PHE A 118 -13.48 -2.72 9.97
N VAL A 119 -14.81 -2.65 10.09
CA VAL A 119 -15.55 -2.98 11.32
C VAL A 119 -15.29 -4.42 11.77
N ALA A 120 -15.17 -5.37 10.84
CA ALA A 120 -14.80 -6.74 11.19
C ALA A 120 -13.42 -6.84 11.85
N LEU A 121 -12.44 -6.04 11.41
CA LEU A 121 -11.14 -5.94 12.09
C LEU A 121 -11.27 -5.31 13.47
N GLN A 122 -12.14 -4.30 13.64
CA GLN A 122 -12.35 -3.64 14.93
C GLN A 122 -12.83 -4.60 16.01
N LYS A 123 -13.63 -5.61 15.64
CA LYS A 123 -14.10 -6.65 16.56
C LYS A 123 -13.01 -7.64 16.97
N LYS A 124 -11.95 -7.81 16.16
CA LYS A 124 -10.91 -8.82 16.35
C LYS A 124 -9.65 -8.30 17.06
N HIS A 125 -9.44 -6.98 17.09
CA HIS A 125 -8.18 -6.41 17.57
C HIS A 125 -8.37 -5.31 18.62
N ARG A 126 -7.35 -5.15 19.45
CA ARG A 126 -7.29 -4.10 20.47
C ARG A 126 -7.49 -2.71 19.84
N SER A 127 -8.22 -1.85 20.55
CA SER A 127 -8.54 -0.48 20.16
C SER A 127 -7.30 0.34 19.77
N SER A 128 -6.16 0.11 20.43
CA SER A 128 -4.89 0.77 20.14
C SER A 128 -4.33 0.46 18.74
N ARG A 129 -4.45 -0.79 18.27
CA ARG A 129 -4.01 -1.22 16.92
C ARG A 129 -4.95 -0.65 15.85
N ILE A 130 -6.26 -0.76 16.08
CA ILE A 130 -7.29 -0.15 15.22
C ILE A 130 -7.07 1.34 15.04
N ARG A 131 -6.78 2.06 16.13
CA ARG A 131 -6.51 3.50 16.08
C ARG A 131 -5.30 3.83 15.21
N ARG A 132 -4.24 3.02 15.25
CA ARG A 132 -3.06 3.18 14.39
C ARG A 132 -3.40 2.96 12.91
N TRP A 133 -4.09 1.87 12.59
CA TRP A 133 -4.52 1.58 11.22
C TRP A 133 -5.46 2.66 10.67
N LYS A 134 -6.43 3.11 11.47
CA LYS A 134 -7.36 4.18 11.09
C LYS A 134 -6.62 5.48 10.76
N LYS A 135 -5.63 5.86 11.59
CA LYS A 135 -4.79 7.04 11.33
C LYS A 135 -3.98 6.87 10.04
N ALA A 136 -3.37 5.70 9.82
CA ALA A 136 -2.57 5.39 8.64
C ALA A 136 -3.39 5.44 7.34
N LEU A 137 -4.54 4.77 7.31
CA LEU A 137 -5.49 4.80 6.18
C LEU A 137 -5.89 6.22 5.82
N ARG A 138 -6.30 7.00 6.82
CA ARG A 138 -6.71 8.40 6.60
C ARG A 138 -5.56 9.27 6.11
N TYR A 139 -4.38 9.13 6.71
CA TYR A 139 -3.22 9.96 6.38
C TYR A 139 -2.78 9.73 4.93
N VAL A 140 -2.50 8.49 4.55
CA VAL A 140 -2.01 8.17 3.20
C VAL A 140 -3.09 8.41 2.15
N ALA A 141 -4.36 8.12 2.45
CA ALA A 141 -5.43 8.37 1.49
C ALA A 141 -5.72 9.86 1.25
N LYS A 142 -5.23 10.78 2.11
CA LYS A 142 -5.35 12.23 1.90
C LYS A 142 -4.41 12.76 0.81
N SER A 143 -3.30 12.08 0.54
CA SER A 143 -2.36 12.46 -0.53
C SER A 143 -3.01 12.42 -1.91
N ILE A 144 -2.46 13.19 -2.86
CA ILE A 144 -2.84 13.14 -4.27
C ILE A 144 -2.54 11.74 -4.81
N GLY A 145 -3.51 11.14 -5.50
CA GLY A 145 -3.41 9.75 -5.94
C GLY A 145 -4.23 9.45 -7.19
N LEU A 146 -4.09 8.22 -7.68
CA LEU A 146 -4.73 7.74 -8.91
C LEU A 146 -5.95 6.90 -8.57
N THR A 147 -7.02 7.00 -9.36
CA THR A 147 -8.23 6.19 -9.15
C THR A 147 -8.49 5.31 -10.37
N TYR A 148 -8.67 4.01 -10.14
CA TYR A 148 -9.12 3.07 -11.16
C TYR A 148 -10.53 2.60 -10.83
N LYS A 149 -11.50 2.96 -11.68
CA LYS A 149 -12.89 2.48 -11.58
C LYS A 149 -13.11 1.43 -12.66
N LYS A 150 -13.73 0.30 -12.34
CA LYS A 150 -14.23 -0.62 -13.37
C LYS A 150 -15.29 0.14 -14.18
N ARG A 151 -15.13 0.24 -15.50
CA ARG A 151 -16.22 0.74 -16.37
C ARG A 151 -17.44 -0.14 -16.12
N ARG A 152 -18.62 0.47 -15.93
CA ARG A 152 -19.88 -0.29 -15.96
C ARG A 152 -19.96 -0.86 -17.38
N SER A 153 -19.98 -2.18 -17.49
CA SER A 153 -20.47 -2.85 -18.69
C SER A 153 -21.94 -2.47 -18.81
N TRP A 154 -22.30 -1.88 -19.95
CA TRP A 154 -23.69 -1.63 -20.33
C TRP A 154 -24.40 -2.96 -20.54
#